data_AF-A0A7J8FRW2-F1
#
_entry.id   AF-A0A7J8FRW2-F1
#
_cell.length_a   1.000
_cell.length_b   1.000
_cell.length_c   1.000
_cell.angle_alpha   90.00
_cell.angle_beta   90.00
_cell.angle_gamma   90.00
#
_symmetry.space_group_name_H-M   'P 1'
#
loop_
_entity.id
_entity.type
_entity.pdbx_description
1 polymer ?
#
loop_
_entity_poly.entity_id
_entity_poly.type
_entity_poly.pdbx_seq_one_letter_code
_entity_poly.pdbx_strand_id
1 'polypeptide(L)'
;MADPAECSIKVMCRFRPLNEAEILRGDKFIPKFKGDETVVIGQGKPYVFDRVLPPSTTQEQVYSACAKQIVKERSLKCGKFLSIKELSTAS
;
A
#
# COMPACT_ATOMS: atom_id res chain seq x y z
N MET A 1 16.44 31.39 -3.40
CA MET A 1 16.85 29.98 -3.21
C MET A 1 15.63 29.26 -2.69
N ALA A 2 15.04 28.34 -3.45
CA ALA A 2 13.89 27.57 -3.00
C ALA A 2 14.42 26.23 -2.53
N ASP A 3 14.32 25.97 -1.23
CA ASP A 3 14.63 24.67 -0.65
C ASP A 3 13.92 23.58 -1.48
N PRO A 4 14.69 22.62 -2.05
CA PRO A 4 14.13 21.48 -2.73
C PRO A 4 13.50 20.61 -1.65
N ALA A 5 12.27 20.92 -1.28
CA ALA A 5 11.45 20.06 -0.45
C ALA A 5 11.52 18.65 -1.03
N GLU A 6 12.21 17.77 -0.32
CA GLU A 6 12.51 16.42 -0.76
C GLU A 6 11.18 15.72 -1.07
N CYS A 7 10.91 15.49 -2.35
CA CYS A 7 9.75 14.75 -2.80
C CYS A 7 9.88 13.30 -2.34
N SER A 8 9.49 13.05 -1.09
CA SER A 8 9.44 11.72 -0.51
C SER A 8 8.26 10.99 -1.14
N ILE A 9 8.56 10.08 -2.08
CA ILE A 9 7.54 9.24 -2.72
C ILE A 9 6.98 8.29 -1.66
N LYS A 10 5.69 8.44 -1.36
CA LYS A 10 4.98 7.53 -0.46
C LYS A 10 4.46 6.33 -1.24
N VAL A 11 4.96 5.15 -0.91
CA VAL A 11 4.50 3.89 -1.50
C VAL A 11 3.60 3.19 -0.49
N MET A 12 2.35 2.97 -0.88
CA MET A 12 1.38 2.26 -0.04
C MET A 12 1.04 0.93 -0.68
N CYS A 13 1.18 -0.13 0.10
CA CYS A 13 0.85 -1.48 -0.33
C CYS A 13 -0.58 -1.79 0.07
N ARG A 14 -1.45 -2.15 -0.88
CA ARG A 14 -2.83 -2.55 -0.59
C ARG A 14 -3.05 -4.00 -1.00
N PHE A 15 -3.45 -4.81 -0.04
CA PHE A 15 -3.82 -6.19 -0.29
C PHE A 15 -5.30 -6.28 -0.60
N ARG A 16 -5.65 -6.97 -1.69
CA ARG A 16 -7.03 -7.34 -1.97
C ARG A 16 -7.34 -8.70 -1.34
N PRO A 17 -8.57 -8.91 -0.87
CA PRO A 17 -9.01 -10.24 -0.48
C PRO A 17 -9.01 -11.16 -1.71
N LEU A 18 -8.80 -12.45 -1.46
CA LEU A 18 -8.87 -13.48 -2.49
C LEU A 18 -10.25 -13.46 -3.14
N ASN A 19 -10.27 -13.51 -4.47
CA ASN A 19 -11.54 -13.63 -5.20
C ASN A 19 -12.04 -15.08 -5.19
N GLU A 20 -13.32 -15.31 -5.47
CA GLU A 20 -13.92 -16.66 -5.49
C GLU A 20 -13.14 -17.62 -6.40
N ALA A 21 -12.61 -17.14 -7.53
CA ALA A 21 -11.78 -17.93 -8.44
C ALA A 21 -10.43 -18.37 -7.83
N GLU A 22 -9.82 -17.53 -7.00
CA GLU A 22 -8.57 -17.86 -6.28
C GLU A 22 -8.87 -18.86 -5.14
N ILE A 23 -9.98 -18.65 -4.42
CA ILE A 23 -10.44 -19.58 -3.38
C ILE A 23 -10.75 -20.98 -3.97
N LEU A 24 -11.44 -21.03 -5.12
CA LEU A 24 -11.74 -22.27 -5.85
C LEU A 24 -10.48 -22.98 -6.37
N ARG A 25 -9.45 -22.23 -6.74
CA ARG A 25 -8.13 -22.79 -7.09
C ARG A 25 -7.37 -23.36 -5.89
N GLY A 26 -7.77 -23.01 -4.67
CA GLY A 26 -7.08 -23.38 -3.44
C GLY A 26 -5.95 -22.43 -3.06
N ASP A 27 -5.92 -21.22 -3.65
CA ASP A 27 -4.98 -20.18 -3.26
C ASP A 27 -5.22 -19.78 -1.80
N LYS A 28 -4.11 -19.65 -1.06
CA LYS A 28 -4.15 -19.29 0.35
C LYS A 28 -3.61 -17.89 0.54
N PHE A 29 -4.15 -17.19 1.52
CA PHE A 29 -3.63 -15.89 1.91
C PHE A 29 -2.27 -16.07 2.60
N ILE A 30 -1.19 -15.99 1.81
CA ILE A 30 0.21 -16.09 2.27
C ILE A 30 0.85 -14.80 2.86
N PRO A 31 0.33 -13.57 2.66
CA PRO A 31 0.95 -12.39 3.24
C PRO A 31 0.90 -12.41 4.77
N LYS A 32 2.07 -12.22 5.39
CA LYS A 32 2.21 -11.98 6.83
C LYS A 32 2.62 -10.54 7.07
N PHE A 33 1.73 -9.80 7.71
CA PHE A 33 1.99 -8.41 8.10
C PHE A 33 2.88 -8.37 9.35
N LYS A 34 3.98 -7.64 9.28
CA LYS A 34 4.84 -7.32 10.41
C LYS A 34 4.73 -5.82 10.69
N GLY A 35 3.69 -5.45 11.44
CA GLY A 35 3.33 -4.05 11.70
C GLY A 35 2.68 -3.38 10.48
N ASP A 36 2.73 -2.05 10.46
CA ASP A 36 2.08 -1.21 9.45
C ASP A 36 2.93 -0.90 8.22
N GLU A 37 4.22 -1.27 8.22
CA GLU A 37 5.17 -0.91 7.16
C GLU A 37 5.77 -2.13 6.46
N THR A 38 5.89 -3.26 7.16
CA THR A 38 6.56 -4.45 6.62
C THR A 38 5.58 -5.59 6.35
N VAL A 39 5.69 -6.23 5.19
CA VAL A 39 4.93 -7.43 4.83
C VAL A 39 5.85 -8.51 4.28
N VAL A 40 5.62 -9.75 4.69
CA VAL A 40 6.36 -10.92 4.22
C VAL A 40 5.41 -11.77 3.38
N ILE A 41 5.76 -12.02 2.12
CA ILE A 41 4.95 -12.85 1.21
C ILE A 41 5.48 -14.28 1.27
N GLY A 42 4.71 -15.19 1.87
CA GLY A 42 5.09 -16.61 1.99
C GLY A 42 6.38 -16.82 2.80
N GLN A 43 7.28 -17.66 2.30
CA GLN A 43 8.64 -17.85 2.84
C GLN A 43 9.68 -16.92 2.17
N GLY A 44 9.22 -15.90 1.43
CA GLY A 44 10.06 -15.00 0.66
C GLY A 44 10.68 -13.86 1.47
N LYS A 45 11.23 -12.87 0.76
CA LYS A 45 11.84 -11.67 1.36
C LYS A 45 10.79 -10.74 1.99
N PRO A 46 11.10 -10.07 3.11
CA PRO A 46 10.28 -9.00 3.65
C PRO A 46 10.30 -7.78 2.71
N TYR A 47 9.13 -7.21 2.47
CA TYR A 47 8.94 -5.96 1.74
C TYR A 47 8.56 -4.85 2.71
N VAL A 48 9.26 -3.72 2.63
CA VAL A 48 9.02 -2.54 3.46
C VAL A 48 8.39 -1.46 2.60
N PHE A 49 7.31 -0.88 3.09
CA PHE A 49 6.52 0.17 2.47
C PHE A 49 6.24 1.28 3.48
N ASP A 50 5.85 2.48 3.02
CA ASP A 50 5.46 3.60 3.89
C ASP A 50 4.21 3.26 4.69
N ARG A 51 3.32 2.46 4.09
CA ARG A 51 2.21 1.83 4.80
C ARG A 51 1.70 0.61 4.06
N VAL A 52 1.26 -0.38 4.82
CA VAL A 52 0.63 -1.59 4.36
C VAL A 52 -0.81 -1.61 4.83
N LEU A 53 -1.72 -1.73 3.87
CA LEU A 53 -3.16 -1.69 4.06
C LEU A 53 -3.70 -3.12 3.88
N PRO A 54 -4.16 -3.77 4.96
CA PRO A 54 -4.78 -5.09 4.86
C PRO A 54 -6.08 -5.05 4.04
N PRO A 55 -6.59 -6.22 3.60
CA PRO A 55 -7.83 -6.28 2.81
C PRO A 55 -9.07 -5.78 3.56
N SER A 56 -9.03 -5.71 4.89
CA SER A 56 -10.09 -5.14 5.73
C SER A 56 -10.10 -3.60 5.74
N THR A 57 -9.11 -2.93 5.15
CA THR A 57 -9.02 -1.48 5.17
C THR A 57 -10.00 -0.83 4.20
N THR A 58 -10.82 0.09 4.72
CA THR A 58 -11.82 0.81 3.94
C THR A 58 -11.21 1.92 3.09
N GLN A 59 -11.92 2.32 2.02
CA GLN A 59 -11.48 3.40 1.13
C GLN A 59 -11.28 4.73 1.86
N GLU A 60 -12.06 4.99 2.92
CA GLU A 60 -11.91 6.20 3.74
C GLU A 60 -10.58 6.21 4.52
N GLN A 61 -10.13 5.05 5.02
CA GLN A 61 -8.81 4.94 5.65
C GLN A 61 -7.67 5.11 4.63
N VAL A 62 -7.82 4.59 3.40
CA VAL A 62 -6.86 4.81 2.31
C VAL A 62 -6.79 6.31 1.97
N TYR A 63 -7.95 6.97 1.89
CA TYR A 63 -8.05 8.41 1.64
C TYR A 63 -7.44 9.23 2.78
N SER A 64 -7.73 8.90 4.03
CA SER A 64 -7.16 9.59 5.21
C SER A 64 -5.63 9.44 5.26
N ALA A 65 -5.11 8.26 4.92
CA ALA A 65 -3.68 7.97 4.94
C ALA A 65 -2.91 8.61 3.78
N CYS A 66 -3.50 8.63 2.57
CA CYS A 66 -2.81 9.06 1.37
C CYS A 66 -3.27 10.46 0.90
N ALA A 67 -4.58 10.64 0.77
CA ALA A 67 -5.16 11.83 0.15
C ALA A 67 -5.23 13.02 1.11
N LYS A 68 -5.39 12.81 2.43
CA LYS A 68 -5.48 13.93 3.38
C LYS A 68 -4.24 14.82 3.37
N GLN A 69 -3.05 14.22 3.26
CA GLN A 69 -1.80 14.97 3.11
C GLN A 69 -1.70 15.68 1.76
N ILE A 70 -2.13 15.04 0.66
CA ILE A 70 -2.10 15.62 -0.69
C ILE A 70 -3.09 16.79 -0.82
N VAL A 71 -4.30 16.64 -0.26
CA VAL A 71 -5.38 17.61 -0.33
C VAL A 71 -5.11 18.84 0.55
N LYS A 72 -4.45 18.65 1.69
CA LYS A 72 -4.03 19.73 2.59
C LYS A 72 -2.80 20.46 2.05
N GLU A 73 -1.89 19.75 1.40
CA GLU A 73 -0.74 20.32 0.69
C GLU A 73 -1.12 20.68 -0.77
N ARG A 74 -2.20 21.44 -0.93
CA ARG A 74 -2.70 21.85 -2.25
C ARG A 74 -1.88 22.99 -2.89
N SER A 75 -0.59 23.08 -2.54
CA SER A 75 0.37 23.94 -3.24
C SER A 75 1.23 23.02 -4.10
N LEU A 76 0.92 22.99 -5.40
CA LEU A 76 1.65 22.28 -6.43
C LEU A 76 3.16 22.44 -6.23
N LYS A 77 3.85 21.35 -5.88
CA LYS A 77 5.18 21.04 -6.41
C LYS A 77 5.45 19.55 -6.28
N CYS A 78 5.39 18.91 -7.45
CA CYS A 78 6.09 17.69 -7.81
C CYS A 78 5.61 16.34 -7.21
N GLY A 79 5.02 15.51 -8.08
CA GLY A 79 5.40 14.09 -8.13
C GLY A 79 5.00 13.16 -6.99
N LYS A 80 3.92 13.40 -6.24
CA LYS A 80 3.37 12.39 -5.33
C LYS A 80 2.68 11.27 -6.11
N PHE A 81 3.49 10.40 -6.73
CA PHE A 81 3.03 9.18 -7.38
C PHE A 81 2.65 8.20 -6.29
N LEU A 82 1.38 8.22 -5.86
CA LEU A 82 0.85 7.22 -4.96
C LEU A 82 0.78 5.89 -5.71
N SER A 83 1.87 5.13 -5.68
CA SER A 83 1.91 3.81 -6.29
C SER A 83 1.22 2.83 -5.35
N ILE A 84 -0.10 2.69 -5.50
CA ILE A 84 -0.85 1.61 -4.86
C ILE A 84 -0.55 0.35 -5.66
N LYS A 85 0.41 -0.44 -5.18
CA LYS A 85 0.68 -1.74 -5.79
C LYS A 85 -0.35 -2.72 -5.27
N GLU A 86 -1.31 -3.10 -6.12
CA GLU A 86 -2.21 -4.21 -5.83
C GLU A 86 -1.41 -5.50 -5.95
N LEU A 87 -1.05 -6.08 -4.81
CA LEU A 87 -0.43 -7.40 -4.75
C LEU A 87 -1.55 -8.43 -4.66
N SER A 88 -1.69 -9.24 -5.72
CA SER A 88 -2.50 -10.46 -5.66
C SER A 88 -1.88 -11.38 -4.62
N THR A 89 -2.73 -11.91 -3.74
CA THR A 89 -2.33 -12.83 -2.68
C THR A 89 -2.36 -14.28 -3.11
N ALA A 90 -2.54 -14.53 -4.42
CA ALA A 90 -2.45 -15.83 -5.03
C ALA A 90 -1.01 -16.36 -4.99
N SER A 91 -0.87 -17.66 -4.72
CA SER A 91 0.40 -18.38 -4.71
C SER A 91 0.25 -19.75 -5.33
#